data_AF-A0A847BGT4-F1
#
_entry.id   AF-A0A847BGT4-F1
#
_cell.length_a   1.000
_cell.length_b   1.000
_cell.length_c   1.000
_cell.angle_alpha   90.00
_cell.angle_beta   90.00
_cell.angle_gamma   90.00
#
_symmetry.space_group_name_H-M   'P 1'
#
loop_
_entity.id
_entity.type
_entity.pdbx_description
1 polymer ?
#
loop_
_entity_poly.entity_id
_entity_poly.type
_entity_poly.pdbx_seq_one_letter_code
_entity_poly.pdbx_strand_id
1 'polypeptide(L)'
;MKFTPDARPERWLGSLALTIIALISLGNVVTRYFIGGSLAFTEEFSVFLLVVLTFAGAAVALRRNGHIRIGMLERALPTGPRRVLILFQTLCGIIVLGLITWYGA
;
A
#
# COMPACT_ATOMS: atom_id res chain seq x y z
N MET A 1 17.42 7.39 -15.36
CA MET A 1 16.26 7.34 -14.44
C MET A 1 16.32 8.56 -13.53
N LYS A 2 15.66 9.67 -13.88
CA LYS A 2 15.56 10.84 -12.99
C LYS A 2 14.47 10.56 -11.95
N PHE A 3 14.88 10.24 -10.73
CA PHE A 3 14.01 10.18 -9.56
C PHE A 3 13.58 11.62 -9.22
N THR A 4 12.51 12.13 -9.84
CA THR A 4 11.95 13.41 -9.43
C THR A 4 11.21 13.22 -8.10
N PRO A 5 11.58 13.94 -7.02
CA PRO A 5 11.05 13.73 -5.68
C PRO A 5 9.80 14.60 -5.45
N ASP A 6 8.72 14.35 -6.17
CA ASP A 6 7.51 15.18 -6.06
C ASP A 6 6.40 14.45 -5.28
N ALA A 7 6.65 14.30 -3.98
CA ALA A 7 5.68 14.31 -2.87
C ALA A 7 6.40 13.85 -1.60
N ARG A 8 7.12 14.80 -0.98
CA ARG A 8 7.88 14.57 0.25
C ARG A 8 7.00 14.06 1.42
N PRO A 9 5.83 14.66 1.74
CA PRO A 9 5.14 14.30 2.98
C PRO A 9 4.57 12.88 2.99
N GLU A 10 3.97 12.41 1.89
CA GLU A 10 3.31 11.10 1.82
C GLU A 10 4.30 9.94 1.97
N ARG A 11 5.47 10.06 1.36
CA ARG A 11 6.53 9.04 1.46
C ARG A 11 7.12 8.99 2.86
N TRP A 12 7.36 10.16 3.46
CA TRP A 12 7.84 10.25 4.83
C TRP A 12 6.83 9.66 5.80
N LEU A 13 5.54 9.99 5.64
CA LEU A 13 4.45 9.47 6.45
C LEU A 13 4.34 7.93 6.33
N GLY A 14 4.36 7.41 5.10
CA GLY A 14 4.32 5.96 4.87
C GLY A 14 5.54 5.24 5.45
N SER A 15 6.75 5.80 5.28
CA SER A 15 7.96 5.21 5.87
C SER A 15 7.94 5.22 7.40
N LEU A 16 7.48 6.32 8.00
CA LEU A 16 7.38 6.47 9.44
C LEU A 16 6.37 5.48 10.02
N ALA A 17 5.20 5.35 9.39
CA ALA A 17 4.17 4.41 9.82
C ALA A 17 4.65 2.95 9.74
N LEU A 18 5.35 2.58 8.66
CA LEU A 18 5.93 1.25 8.50
C LEU A 18 7.00 0.95 9.57
N THR A 19 7.87 1.92 9.87
CA THR A 19 8.88 1.77 10.92
C THR A 19 8.24 1.58 12.30
N ILE A 20 7.19 2.36 12.62
CA ILE A 20 6.49 2.24 13.91
C ILE A 20 5.79 0.88 14.03
N ILE A 21 5.09 0.41 12.99
CA ILE A 21 4.45 -0.92 12.98
C ILE A 21 5.50 -2.02 13.16
N ALA A 22 6.65 -1.91 12.49
CA ALA A 22 7.73 -2.88 12.63
C ALA A 22 8.29 -2.91 14.06
N LEU A 23 8.49 -1.75 14.68
CA LEU A 23 8.94 -1.64 16.08
C LEU A 23 7.92 -2.22 17.06
N ILE A 24 6.63 -1.92 16.88
CA ILE A 24 5.57 -2.47 17.73
C ILE A 24 5.49 -3.99 17.58
N SER A 25 5.58 -4.50 16.36
CA SER A 25 5.57 -5.95 16.10
C SER A 25 6.77 -6.66 16.72
N LEU A 26 7.98 -6.10 16.58
CA LEU A 26 9.19 -6.59 17.25
C LEU A 26 9.06 -6.54 18.77
N GLY A 27 8.54 -5.44 19.30
CA GLY A 27 8.25 -5.27 20.72
C GLY A 27 7.31 -6.37 21.21
N ASN A 28 6.22 -6.63 20.48
CA ASN A 28 5.23 -7.64 20.83
C ASN A 28 5.79 -9.07 20.79
N VAL A 29 6.71 -9.36 19.85
CA VAL A 29 7.47 -10.61 19.83
C VAL A 29 8.31 -10.73 21.10
N VAL A 30 9.07 -9.70 21.47
CA VAL A 30 9.90 -9.71 22.69
C VAL A 30 9.05 -9.89 23.94
N THR A 31 7.97 -9.12 24.14
CA THR A 31 7.08 -9.31 25.30
C THR A 31 6.45 -10.69 25.34
N ARG A 32 6.04 -11.22 24.18
CA ARG A 32 5.45 -12.56 24.11
C ARG A 32 6.42 -13.66 24.53
N TYR A 33 7.70 -13.57 24.16
CA TYR A 33 8.70 -14.58 24.49
C TYR A 33 9.33 -14.40 25.88
N PHE A 34 9.51 -13.16 26.35
CA PHE A 34 10.20 -12.88 27.62
C PHE A 34 9.25 -12.67 28.80
N ILE A 35 8.07 -12.10 28.58
CA ILE A 35 7.11 -11.70 29.63
C ILE A 35 5.86 -12.60 29.60
N GLY A 36 5.69 -13.44 28.57
CA GLY A 36 4.60 -14.42 28.46
C GLY A 36 3.22 -13.80 28.19
N GLY A 37 3.14 -12.48 28.00
CA GLY A 37 1.92 -11.73 27.71
C GLY A 37 2.06 -10.90 26.43
N SER A 38 0.99 -10.81 25.64
CA SER A 38 0.90 -9.92 24.47
C SER A 38 0.37 -8.57 24.94
N LEU A 39 0.98 -7.46 24.48
CA LEU A 39 0.51 -6.12 24.82
C LEU A 39 -0.74 -5.81 23.97
N ALA A 40 -1.92 -6.19 24.47
CA ALA A 40 -3.19 -5.96 23.79
C ALA A 40 -3.40 -4.48 23.39
N PHE A 41 -2.94 -3.55 24.23
CA PHE A 41 -3.00 -2.12 23.95
C PHE A 41 -2.17 -1.71 22.70
N THR A 42 -1.01 -2.33 22.46
CA THR A 42 -0.20 -2.01 21.27
C THR A 42 -0.78 -2.57 19.96
N GLU A 43 -1.70 -3.53 20.05
CA GLU A 43 -2.39 -4.10 18.90
C GLU A 43 -3.34 -3.07 18.27
N GLU A 44 -4.13 -2.39 19.09
CA GLU A 44 -5.05 -1.33 18.65
C GLU A 44 -4.29 -0.19 17.95
N PHE A 45 -3.17 0.25 18.54
CA PHE A 45 -2.31 1.26 17.92
C PHE A 45 -1.73 0.81 16.58
N SER A 46 -1.30 -0.45 16.47
CA SER A 46 -0.78 -0.99 15.21
C SER A 46 -1.83 -1.01 14.11
N VAL A 47 -3.08 -1.33 14.44
CA VAL A 47 -4.20 -1.31 13.48
C VAL A 47 -4.46 0.12 12.97
N PHE A 48 -4.51 1.12 13.86
CA PHE A 48 -4.66 2.51 13.43
C PHE A 48 -3.50 2.97 12.53
N LEU A 49 -2.27 2.61 12.88
CA LEU A 49 -1.10 2.90 12.05
C LEU A 49 -1.13 2.17 10.70
N LEU A 50 -1.64 0.93 10.65
CA LEU A 50 -1.78 0.16 9.41
C LEU A 50 -2.76 0.83 8.45
N VAL A 51 -3.85 1.41 8.97
CA VAL A 51 -4.79 2.20 8.16
C VAL A 51 -4.09 3.41 7.54
N VAL A 52 -3.34 4.19 8.34
CA VAL A 52 -2.56 5.34 7.86
C VAL A 52 -1.51 4.91 6.81
N LEU A 53 -0.80 3.82 7.08
CA LEU A 53 0.19 3.25 6.15
C LEU A 53 -0.47 2.84 4.83
N THR A 54 -1.66 2.23 4.89
CA THR A 54 -2.39 1.77 3.70
C THR A 54 -2.79 2.94 2.82
N PHE A 55 -3.35 4.02 3.41
CA PHE A 55 -3.70 5.22 2.66
C PHE A 55 -2.48 5.96 2.11
N ALA A 56 -1.42 6.12 2.92
CA ALA A 56 -0.18 6.74 2.47
C ALA A 56 0.49 5.92 1.35
N GLY A 57 0.52 4.60 1.48
CA GLY A 57 1.03 3.66 0.48
C GLY A 57 0.22 3.68 -0.80
N ALA A 58 -1.12 3.69 -0.70
CA ALA A 58 -2.03 3.78 -1.84
C ALA A 58 -1.83 5.10 -2.61
N ALA A 59 -1.73 6.23 -1.92
CA ALA A 59 -1.46 7.54 -2.54
C ALA A 59 -0.12 7.55 -3.30
N VAL A 60 0.95 7.03 -2.69
CA VAL A 60 2.27 6.93 -3.35
C VAL A 60 2.23 5.97 -4.55
N ALA A 61 1.52 4.84 -4.44
CA ALA A 61 1.37 3.87 -5.53
C ALA A 61 0.58 4.47 -6.71
N LEU A 62 -0.49 5.21 -6.43
CA LEU A 62 -1.32 5.89 -7.43
C LEU A 62 -0.50 6.96 -8.17
N ARG A 63 0.23 7.80 -7.43
CA ARG A 63 1.06 8.89 -7.99
C ARG A 63 2.24 8.36 -8.81
N ARG A 64 2.80 7.21 -8.47
CA ARG A 64 3.85 6.56 -9.27
C ARG A 64 3.33 5.93 -10.57
N ASN A 65 2.04 6.08 -10.91
CA ASN A 65 1.38 5.26 -11.93
C ASN A 65 1.70 3.76 -11.71
N GLY A 66 1.84 3.40 -10.43
CA GLY A 66 2.28 2.10 -9.94
C GLY A 66 1.10 1.19 -9.61
N HIS A 67 -0.08 1.43 -10.18
CA HIS A 67 -1.06 0.35 -10.36
C HIS A 67 -0.38 -0.68 -11.26
N ILE A 68 0.40 -1.61 -10.67
CA ILE A 68 1.14 -2.73 -11.29
C ILE A 68 1.10 -2.69 -12.81
N ARG A 69 1.61 -1.61 -13.39
CA ARG A 69 1.68 -1.47 -14.83
C ARG A 69 3.00 -2.14 -15.03
N ILE A 70 2.94 -3.44 -15.33
CA ILE A 70 4.12 -4.23 -15.63
C ILE A 70 4.73 -3.53 -16.84
N GLY A 71 5.55 -2.51 -16.60
CA GLY A 71 6.14 -1.69 -17.64
C GLY A 71 7.01 -2.56 -18.53
N MET A 72 7.44 -3.72 -18.02
CA MET A 72 8.06 -4.79 -18.80
C MET A 72 7.09 -5.44 -19.80
N LEU A 73 5.85 -5.73 -19.42
CA LEU A 73 4.87 -6.35 -20.32
C LEU A 73 4.36 -5.34 -21.37
N GLU A 74 4.13 -4.09 -20.97
CA GLU A 74 3.74 -3.03 -21.92
C GLU A 74 4.86 -2.64 -22.90
N ARG A 75 6.13 -2.75 -22.51
CA ARG A 75 7.27 -2.50 -23.40
C ARG A 75 7.62 -3.71 -24.27
N ALA A 76 7.26 -4.92 -23.84
CA ALA A 76 7.47 -6.15 -24.59
C ALA A 76 6.36 -6.43 -25.62
N LEU A 77 5.18 -5.78 -25.52
CA LEU A 77 4.04 -6.03 -26.40
C LEU A 77 3.81 -4.92 -27.45
N PRO A 78 3.45 -5.28 -28.69
CA PRO A 78 3.09 -4.33 -29.75
C PRO A 78 1.80 -3.55 -29.44
N THR A 79 1.56 -2.47 -30.19
CA THR A 79 0.52 -1.44 -29.95
C THR A 79 -0.93 -1.96 -29.84
N GLY A 80 -1.25 -3.11 -30.43
CA GLY A 80 -2.57 -3.74 -30.38
C GLY A 80 -2.99 -4.24 -28.99
N PRO A 81 -2.36 -5.31 -28.45
CA PRO A 81 -2.73 -5.90 -27.16
C PRO A 81 -2.53 -4.96 -25.96
N ARG A 82 -1.71 -3.92 -26.09
CA ARG A 82 -1.56 -2.86 -25.09
C ARG A 82 -2.90 -2.17 -24.75
N ARG A 83 -3.76 -1.92 -25.74
CA ARG A 83 -5.08 -1.29 -25.50
C ARG A 83 -6.01 -2.20 -24.69
N VAL A 84 -6.00 -3.50 -24.96
CA VAL A 84 -6.81 -4.47 -24.22
C VAL A 84 -6.35 -4.55 -22.77
N LEU A 85 -5.04 -4.55 -22.52
CA LEU A 85 -4.48 -4.58 -21.18
C LEU A 85 -4.89 -3.34 -20.35
N ILE A 86 -4.84 -2.15 -20.97
CA ILE A 86 -5.27 -0.89 -20.33
C ILE A 86 -6.77 -0.90 -20.03
N LEU A 87 -7.59 -1.42 -20.95
CA LEU A 87 -9.04 -1.52 -20.76
C LEU A 87 -9.35 -2.47 -19.60
N PHE A 88 -8.70 -3.64 -19.57
CA PHE A 88 -8.84 -4.63 -18.51
C PHE A 88 -8.42 -4.06 -17.15
N GLN A 89 -7.28 -3.37 -17.08
CA GLN A 89 -6.81 -2.72 -15.87
C GLN A 89 -7.80 -1.68 -15.34
N THR A 90 -8.36 -0.86 -16.23
CA THR A 90 -9.38 0.13 -15.88
C THR A 90 -10.64 -0.54 -15.35
N LEU A 91 -11.08 -1.63 -16.01
CA LEU A 91 -12.25 -2.40 -15.59
C LEU A 91 -12.06 -3.00 -14.19
N CYS A 92 -10.91 -3.62 -13.93
CA CYS A 92 -10.57 -4.14 -12.60
C CYS A 92 -10.55 -3.03 -11.54
N GLY A 93 -10.00 -1.85 -11.86
CA GLY A 93 -10.01 -0.69 -10.96
C GLY A 93 -11.43 -0.23 -10.62
N ILE A 94 -12.31 -0.12 -11.62
CA ILE A 94 -13.73 0.22 -11.43
C ILE A 94 -14.43 -0.81 -10.55
N ILE A 95 -14.19 -2.11 -10.78
CA ILE A 95 -14.80 -3.19 -9.98
C ILE A 95 -14.38 -3.09 -8.51
N VAL A 96 -13.08 -2.90 -8.23
CA VAL A 96 -12.57 -2.78 -6.86
C VAL A 96 -13.14 -1.54 -6.18
N LEU A 97 -13.13 -0.39 -6.85
CA LEU A 97 -13.70 0.85 -6.29
C LEU A 97 -15.22 0.73 -6.05
N GLY A 98 -15.94 0.07 -6.95
CA GLY A 98 -17.37 -0.22 -6.80
C GLY A 98 -17.67 -1.12 -5.60
N LEU A 99 -16.89 -2.20 -5.42
CA LEU A 99 -16.99 -3.09 -4.26
C LEU A 99 -16.72 -2.36 -2.95
N ILE A 100 -15.66 -1.54 -2.89
CA ILE A 100 -15.34 -0.73 -1.70
C ILE A 100 -16.50 0.22 -1.37
N THR A 101 -17.11 0.85 -2.38
CA THR A 101 -18.25 1.75 -2.17
C THR A 101 -19.49 1.01 -1.68
N TRP A 102 -19.73 -0.20 -2.18
CA TRP A 102 -20.89 -1.01 -1.78
C TRP A 102 -20.76 -1.58 -0.37
N TYR A 103 -19.58 -2.09 0.00
CA TYR A 103 -19.34 -2.66 1.33
C TYR A 103 -18.98 -1.60 2.39
N GLY A 104 -18.57 -0.41 1.96
CA GLY A 104 -18.25 0.71 2.83
C GLY A 104 -19.44 1.63 3.15
N ALA A 105 -20.59 1.43 2.49
CA ALA A 105 -21.87 2.07 2.79
C ALA A 105 -22.69 1.19 3.74
#